data_AF-A0A0M0BLN9-F1
#
_entry.id   AF-A0A0M0BLN9-F1
#
_cell.length_a   1.000
_cell.length_b   1.000
_cell.length_c   1.000
_cell.angle_alpha   90.00
_cell.angle_beta   90.00
_cell.angle_gamma   90.00
#
_symmetry.space_group_name_H-M   'P 1'
#
loop_
_entity.id
_entity.type
_entity.pdbx_description
1 polymer ?
#
loop_
_entity_poly.entity_id
_entity_poly.type
_entity_poly.pdbx_seq_one_letter_code
_entity_poly.pdbx_strand_id
1 'polypeptide(L)'
;MSEIKFELKPVKEIPKRRYRKRSKYDPIIDSFMGGTESLVQLTAEERDASYLRTQLNKRIEAMGLGGRVRVSVVNDAAYLEKI
;
A
#
# COMPACT_ATOMS: atom_id res chain seq x y z
N MET A 1 36.72 0.19 19.09
CA MET A 1 35.24 0.17 18.91
C MET A 1 34.82 1.59 18.61
N SER A 2 34.20 1.86 17.47
CA SER A 2 33.87 3.22 17.05
C SER A 2 32.60 3.71 17.76
N GLU A 3 32.70 4.81 18.51
CA GLU A 3 31.57 5.44 19.17
C GLU A 3 30.61 6.05 18.13
N ILE A 4 29.36 5.60 18.12
CA ILE A 4 28.31 6.11 17.25
C ILE A 4 27.77 7.40 17.88
N LYS A 5 27.89 8.53 17.17
CA LYS A 5 27.25 9.80 17.55
C LYS A 5 25.77 9.77 17.13
N PHE A 6 24.86 9.97 18.08
CA PHE A 6 23.42 10.11 17.81
C PHE A 6 22.85 11.30 18.58
N GLU A 7 21.84 11.95 18.00
CA GLU A 7 21.05 13.00 18.64
C GLU A 7 19.57 12.59 18.63
N LEU A 8 18.89 12.79 19.76
CA LEU A 8 17.46 12.57 19.92
C LEU A 8 16.78 13.94 20.08
N LYS A 9 15.88 14.28 19.15
CA LYS A 9 15.09 15.51 19.20
C LYS A 9 13.60 15.19 19.35
N PRO A 10 12.88 15.84 20.29
CA PRO A 10 11.45 15.66 20.42
C PRO A 10 10.75 16.28 19.21
N VAL A 11 10.03 15.45 18.46
CA VAL A 11 9.16 15.88 17.36
C VAL A 11 7.71 15.83 17.82
N LYS A 12 6.95 16.90 17.56
CA LYS A 12 5.53 16.99 17.95
C LYS A 12 4.64 16.08 17.10
N GLU A 13 5.03 15.83 15.85
CA GLU A 13 4.33 14.95 14.93
C GLU A 13 5.34 14.17 14.10
N ILE A 14 4.99 12.92 13.80
CA ILE A 14 5.73 12.11 12.83
C ILE A 14 5.51 12.77 11.46
N PRO A 15 6.56 13.23 10.75
CA PRO A 15 6.40 13.83 9.43
C PRO A 15 5.71 12.84 8.50
N LYS A 16 4.51 13.19 8.03
CA LYS A 16 3.73 12.35 7.12
C LYS A 16 4.48 12.26 5.79
N ARG A 17 4.86 11.03 5.39
CA ARG A 17 5.50 10.78 4.11
C ARG A 17 4.60 11.27 2.97
N ARG A 18 4.99 12.36 2.30
CA ARG A 18 4.35 12.81 1.05
C ARG A 18 4.80 11.89 -0.08
N TYR A 19 4.00 10.88 -0.41
CA TYR A 19 4.19 10.04 -1.60
C TYR A 19 3.91 10.87 -2.87
N ARG A 20 4.87 11.71 -3.28
CA ARG A 20 4.75 12.64 -4.44
C ARG A 20 5.05 12.00 -5.82
N LYS A 21 5.21 10.68 -5.92
CA LYS A 21 5.45 9.99 -7.20
C LYS A 21 4.35 8.97 -7.46
N ARG A 22 3.61 9.16 -8.57
CA ARG A 22 2.68 8.17 -9.16
C ARG A 22 3.40 6.83 -9.23
N SER A 23 2.94 5.87 -8.44
CA SER A 23 3.43 4.49 -8.53
C SER A 23 2.89 3.84 -9.78
N LYS A 24 3.59 2.79 -10.24
CA LYS A 24 3.03 1.86 -11.22
C LYS A 24 1.76 1.14 -10.72
N TYR A 25 1.52 1.13 -9.40
CA TYR A 25 0.38 0.48 -8.76
C TYR A 25 -0.81 1.41 -8.47
N ASP A 26 -0.63 2.74 -8.58
CA ASP A 26 -1.72 3.69 -8.31
C ASP A 26 -2.90 3.49 -9.28
N PRO A 27 -2.68 3.26 -10.59
CA PRO A 27 -3.76 3.01 -11.54
C PRO A 27 -4.63 1.77 -11.21
N ILE A 28 -4.07 0.79 -10.50
CA ILE A 28 -4.79 -0.41 -10.09
C ILE A 28 -5.85 -0.05 -9.05
N ILE A 29 -5.47 0.75 -8.05
CA ILE A 29 -6.39 1.18 -7.00
C ILE A 29 -7.41 2.16 -7.57
N ASP A 30 -7.00 3.07 -8.44
CA ASP A 30 -7.92 3.99 -9.12
C ASP A 30 -8.97 3.23 -9.96
N SER A 31 -8.54 2.20 -10.70
CA SER A 31 -9.45 1.36 -11.49
C SER A 31 -10.39 0.55 -10.59
N PHE A 32 -9.89 0.01 -9.47
CA PHE A 32 -10.71 -0.71 -8.50
C PHE A 32 -11.75 0.20 -7.83
N MET A 33 -11.37 1.42 -7.47
CA MET A 33 -12.24 2.42 -6.87
C MET A 33 -13.29 2.95 -7.85
N GLY A 34 -12.95 3.10 -9.13
CA GLY A 34 -13.88 3.50 -10.18
C GLY A 34 -14.83 2.38 -10.63
N GLY A 35 -14.48 1.12 -10.37
CA GLY A 35 -15.33 -0.03 -10.64
C GLY A 35 -16.49 -0.18 -9.65
N THR A 36 -17.53 -0.91 -10.06
CA THR A 36 -18.68 -1.27 -9.20
C THR A 36 -18.43 -2.50 -8.35
N GLU A 37 -17.45 -3.34 -8.71
CA GLU A 37 -17.15 -4.58 -8.01
C GLU A 37 -16.68 -4.33 -6.57
N SER A 38 -17.16 -5.15 -5.65
CA SER A 38 -16.77 -5.14 -4.23
C SER A 38 -15.53 -6.00 -3.94
N LEU A 39 -15.26 -7.00 -4.78
CA LEU A 39 -14.13 -7.92 -4.62
C LEU A 39 -13.48 -8.19 -5.98
N VAL A 40 -12.17 -7.96 -6.08
CA VAL A 40 -11.40 -8.18 -7.31
C VAL A 40 -10.16 -9.02 -7.00
N GLN A 41 -9.95 -10.07 -7.80
CA GLN A 41 -8.72 -10.84 -7.80
C GLN A 41 -7.68 -10.18 -8.71
N LEU A 42 -6.45 -10.12 -8.23
CA LEU A 42 -5.31 -9.56 -8.92
C LEU A 42 -4.17 -10.58 -8.92
N THR A 43 -3.94 -11.15 -10.09
CA THR A 43 -2.86 -12.08 -10.36
C THR A 43 -1.82 -11.36 -11.21
N ALA A 44 -0.55 -11.38 -10.81
CA ALA A 44 0.54 -10.88 -11.64
C ALA A 44 1.47 -12.04 -11.98
N GLU A 45 1.63 -12.31 -13.27
CA GLU A 45 2.45 -13.44 -13.75
C GLU A 45 3.92 -13.35 -13.32
N GLU A 46 4.45 -12.14 -13.11
CA GLU A 46 5.87 -11.92 -12.78
C GLU A 46 6.12 -11.36 -11.37
N ARG A 47 5.11 -11.34 -10.48
CA ARG A 47 5.28 -10.76 -9.13
C ARG A 47 4.54 -11.53 -8.05
N ASP A 48 5.22 -11.75 -6.92
CA ASP A 48 4.63 -12.33 -5.73
C ASP A 48 3.42 -11.53 -5.22
N ALA A 49 2.34 -12.23 -4.90
CA ALA A 49 1.15 -11.60 -4.31
C ALA A 49 1.46 -10.93 -2.97
N SER A 50 2.39 -11.47 -2.19
CA SER A 50 2.89 -10.84 -0.96
C SER A 50 3.56 -9.48 -1.22
N TYR A 51 4.28 -9.35 -2.33
CA TYR A 51 4.89 -8.09 -2.75
C TYR A 51 3.81 -7.09 -3.19
N LEU A 52 2.84 -7.55 -4.00
CA LEU A 52 1.70 -6.74 -4.42
C LEU A 52 0.90 -6.23 -3.23
N ARG A 53 0.57 -7.09 -2.27
CA ARG A 53 -0.12 -6.70 -1.04
C ARG A 53 0.61 -5.58 -0.31
N THR A 54 1.92 -5.72 -0.13
CA THR A 54 2.72 -4.72 0.57
C THR A 54 2.72 -3.38 -0.17
N GLN A 55 2.85 -3.40 -1.50
CA GLN A 55 2.83 -2.17 -2.30
C GLN A 55 1.45 -1.53 -2.29
N LEU A 56 0.39 -2.30 -2.51
CA LEU A 56 -0.98 -1.81 -2.52
C LEU A 56 -1.40 -1.25 -1.16
N ASN A 57 -1.07 -1.93 -0.04
CA ASN A 57 -1.36 -1.42 1.30
C ASN A 57 -0.68 -0.06 1.56
N LYS A 58 0.60 0.09 1.19
CA LYS A 58 1.29 1.38 1.31
C LYS A 58 0.59 2.49 0.53
N ARG A 59 -0.03 2.16 -0.62
CA ARG A 59 -0.77 3.11 -1.45
C ARG A 59 -2.14 3.43 -0.89
N ILE A 60 -2.86 2.42 -0.41
CA ILE A 60 -4.15 2.59 0.30
C ILE A 60 -3.96 3.49 1.52
N GLU A 61 -2.92 3.24 2.33
CA GLU A 61 -2.56 4.10 3.48
C GLU A 61 -2.19 5.52 3.04
N ALA A 62 -1.37 5.66 1.99
CA ALA A 62 -0.98 6.97 1.46
C ALA A 62 -2.16 7.78 0.92
N MET A 63 -3.19 7.13 0.38
CA MET A 63 -4.43 7.73 -0.12
C MET A 63 -5.51 7.89 0.96
N GLY A 64 -5.28 7.39 2.18
CA GLY A 64 -6.27 7.42 3.26
C GLY A 64 -7.46 6.49 3.02
N LEU A 65 -7.31 5.48 2.17
CA LEU A 65 -8.35 4.51 1.79
C LEU A 65 -8.39 3.27 2.71
N GLY A 66 -7.57 3.22 3.77
CA GLY A 66 -7.45 2.05 4.64
C GLY A 66 -8.73 1.60 5.35
N GLY A 67 -9.73 2.49 5.44
CA GLY A 67 -11.06 2.16 5.96
C GLY A 67 -12.11 1.90 4.87
N ARG A 68 -11.72 1.86 3.60
CA ARG A 68 -12.61 1.63 2.44
C ARG A 68 -12.18 0.46 1.58
N VAL A 69 -10.88 0.15 1.60
CA VAL A 69 -10.28 -0.91 0.77
C VAL A 69 -9.31 -1.74 1.61
N ARG A 70 -9.42 -3.05 1.50
CA ARG A 70 -8.52 -4.03 2.11
C ARG A 70 -7.83 -4.87 1.03
N VAL A 71 -6.59 -5.26 1.30
CA VAL A 71 -5.86 -6.22 0.46
C VAL A 71 -5.54 -7.49 1.23
N SER A 72 -6.00 -8.61 0.69
CA SER A 72 -5.76 -9.97 1.19
C SER A 72 -4.95 -10.77 0.17
N VAL A 73 -4.25 -11.81 0.61
CA VAL A 73 -3.54 -12.72 -0.30
C VAL A 73 -3.97 -14.14 0.04
N VAL A 74 -4.38 -14.89 -0.98
CA VAL A 74 -4.78 -16.30 -0.86
C VAL A 74 -4.26 -17.05 -2.09
N ASN A 75 -3.55 -18.16 -1.87
CA ASN A 75 -3.00 -19.02 -2.95
C ASN A 75 -2.23 -18.22 -4.03
N ASP A 76 -1.26 -17.40 -3.62
CA ASP A 76 -0.45 -16.56 -4.50
C ASP A 76 -1.22 -15.58 -5.41
N ALA A 77 -2.49 -15.30 -5.08
CA ALA A 77 -3.27 -14.23 -5.68
C ALA A 77 -3.56 -13.14 -4.64
N ALA A 78 -3.46 -11.87 -5.06
CA ALA A 78 -3.86 -10.74 -4.24
C ALA A 78 -5.35 -10.44 -4.49
N TYR A 79 -6.09 -10.08 -3.46
CA TYR A 79 -7.51 -9.74 -3.52
C TYR A 79 -7.71 -8.35 -2.94
N LEU A 80 -8.42 -7.51 -3.68
CA LEU A 80 -8.87 -6.19 -3.25
C LEU A 80 -10.35 -6.26 -2.89
N GLU A 81 -10.70 -5.83 -1.69
CA GLU A 81 -12.06 -5.84 -1.16
C GLU A 81 -12.46 -4.43 -0.71
N LYS A 82 -13.69 -4.00 -1.03
CA LYS A 82 -14.29 -2.77 -0.49
C LYS A 82 -14.99 -3.08 0.83
N ILE A 83 -14.68 -2.28 1.85
CA ILE A 83 -15.23 -2.36 3.22
C ILE A 83 -15.97 -1.08 3.58
#